data_AF-A0A5K1FE38-F1
#
_entry.id   AF-A0A5K1FE38-F1
#
_cell.length_a   1.000
_cell.length_b   1.000
_cell.length_c   1.000
_cell.angle_alpha   90.00
_cell.angle_beta   90.00
_cell.angle_gamma   90.00
#
_symmetry.space_group_name_H-M   'P 1'
#
loop_
_entity.id
_entity.type
_entity.pdbx_description
1 polymer ?
#
loop_
_entity_poly.entity_id
_entity_poly.type
_entity_poly.pdbx_seq_one_letter_code
_entity_poly.pdbx_strand_id
1 'polypeptide(L)'
;LQMLEFLNLSRNTFDGHIPEQLDHMLNLDTIDLSHNMLSGEIPKSLEESQHIQVLDLSFNLLEGEIPSGGKFANLSAESFLGNYALCGVPKFHVPLCLDKTERQSKSNAAKVIAACAIGGSALLFIVCPLI
;
A
#
# COMPACT_ATOMS: atom_id res chain seq x y z
N LEU A 1 0.11 29.17 -25.41
CA LEU A 1 1.42 28.57 -25.11
C LEU A 1 1.14 27.43 -24.13
N GLN A 2 1.21 26.20 -24.60
CA GLN A 2 0.92 24.99 -23.82
C GLN A 2 2.19 24.64 -23.06
N MET A 3 2.27 24.93 -21.76
CA MET A 3 3.36 24.40 -20.94
C MET A 3 2.98 22.98 -20.55
N LEU A 4 3.34 22.04 -21.42
CA LEU A 4 3.37 20.62 -21.08
C LEU A 4 4.62 20.40 -20.24
N GLU A 5 4.46 20.24 -18.93
CA GLU A 5 5.58 19.90 -18.06
C GLU A 5 5.61 18.38 -17.87
N PHE A 6 6.76 17.78 -18.19
CA PHE A 6 7.02 16.35 -18.17
C PHE A 6 8.05 16.07 -17.07
N LEU A 7 7.66 15.30 -16.07
CA LEU A 7 8.56 14.84 -15.00
C LEU A 7 8.83 13.35 -15.18
N ASN A 8 10.04 13.00 -15.60
CA ASN A 8 10.48 11.61 -15.64
C ASN A 8 11.61 11.39 -14.65
N LEU A 9 11.30 10.59 -13.63
CA LEU A 9 12.21 10.12 -12.60
C LEU A 9 12.30 8.59 -12.62
N SER A 10 11.89 7.96 -13.72
CA SER A 10 11.87 6.51 -13.86
C SER A 10 13.27 5.90 -13.80
N ARG A 11 13.34 4.62 -13.45
CA ARG A 11 14.59 3.82 -13.46
C ARG A 11 15.68 4.40 -12.55
N ASN A 12 15.27 4.86 -11.38
CA ASN A 12 16.18 5.30 -10.32
C ASN A 12 16.05 4.37 -9.10
N THR A 13 16.69 4.76 -8.01
CA THR A 13 16.61 4.08 -6.73
C THR A 13 15.92 4.96 -5.69
N PHE A 14 14.95 5.79 -6.10
CA PHE A 14 14.19 6.59 -5.14
C PHE A 14 13.34 5.69 -4.26
N ASP A 15 13.37 5.94 -2.96
CA ASP A 15 12.63 5.22 -1.93
C ASP A 15 11.80 6.18 -1.08
N GLY A 16 11.01 5.62 -0.16
CA GLY A 16 10.07 6.38 0.64
C GLY A 16 8.75 6.64 -0.09
N HIS A 17 7.97 7.59 0.43
CA HIS A 17 6.59 7.81 -0.01
C HIS A 17 6.50 8.84 -1.14
N ILE A 18 5.47 8.70 -1.97
CA ILE A 18 5.08 9.77 -2.90
C ILE A 18 4.55 10.95 -2.04
N PRO A 19 5.11 12.17 -2.19
CA PRO A 19 4.68 13.31 -1.38
C PRO A 19 3.26 13.75 -1.74
N GLU A 20 2.44 14.07 -0.74
CA GLU A 20 1.06 14.54 -0.96
C GLU A 20 0.99 15.81 -1.79
N GLN A 21 2.04 16.65 -1.73
CA GLN A 21 2.15 17.96 -2.40
C GLN A 21 2.38 17.88 -3.91
N LEU A 22 2.46 16.68 -4.48
CA LEU A 22 2.63 16.48 -5.93
C LEU A 22 1.42 16.99 -6.73
N ASP A 23 0.26 17.08 -6.07
CA ASP A 23 -0.99 17.67 -6.59
C ASP A 23 -0.87 19.17 -6.92
N HIS A 24 -0.03 19.92 -6.20
CA HIS A 24 0.15 21.37 -6.36
C HIS A 24 0.98 21.77 -7.60
N MET A 25 1.53 20.81 -8.34
CA MET A 25 2.34 21.08 -9.53
C MET A 25 1.43 21.42 -10.73
N LEU A 26 1.06 22.70 -10.83
CA LEU A 26 0.01 23.20 -11.73
C LEU A 26 0.25 23.01 -13.24
N ASN A 27 1.47 22.65 -13.68
CA ASN A 27 1.76 22.49 -15.11
C ASN A 27 2.15 21.06 -15.50
N LEU A 28 2.22 20.12 -14.55
CA LEU A 28 2.59 18.74 -14.86
C LEU A 28 1.42 18.00 -15.51
N ASP A 29 1.66 17.53 -16.72
CA ASP A 29 0.74 16.69 -17.48
C ASP A 29 1.19 15.22 -17.40
N THR A 30 2.49 14.99 -17.53
CA THR A 30 3.07 13.64 -17.51
C THR A 30 4.02 13.46 -16.36
N ILE A 31 3.77 12.43 -15.56
CA ILE A 31 4.61 12.02 -14.45
C ILE A 31 4.96 10.54 -14.61
N ASP A 32 6.25 10.23 -14.75
CA ASP A 32 6.78 8.88 -14.81
C ASP A 32 7.72 8.63 -13.62
N LEU A 33 7.23 7.87 -12.64
CA LEU A 33 7.98 7.42 -11.46
C LEU A 33 8.29 5.91 -11.53
N SER A 34 8.11 5.29 -12.69
CA SER A 34 8.20 3.83 -12.84
C SER A 34 9.60 3.29 -12.52
N HIS A 35 9.71 2.01 -12.15
CA HIS A 35 10.99 1.37 -11.86
C HIS A 35 11.82 2.10 -10.80
N ASN A 36 11.24 2.29 -9.61
CA ASN A 36 11.90 2.83 -8.43
C ASN A 36 11.66 1.89 -7.22
N MET A 37 11.97 2.36 -6.01
CA MET A 37 11.71 1.66 -4.75
C MET A 37 10.71 2.43 -3.88
N LEU A 38 9.84 3.24 -4.49
CA LEU A 38 8.83 4.03 -3.79
C LEU A 38 7.86 3.09 -3.07
N SER A 39 7.46 3.42 -1.86
CA SER A 39 6.64 2.60 -0.97
C SER A 39 5.53 3.41 -0.30
N GLY A 40 4.64 2.71 0.41
CA GLY A 40 3.47 3.31 1.04
C GLY A 40 2.30 3.48 0.07
N GLU A 41 1.29 4.23 0.51
CA GLU A 41 0.04 4.45 -0.24
C GLU A 41 0.20 5.50 -1.35
N ILE A 42 -0.61 5.37 -2.40
CA ILE A 42 -0.73 6.40 -3.43
C ILE A 42 -1.54 7.57 -2.84
N PRO A 43 -0.99 8.80 -2.78
CA PRO A 43 -1.68 9.93 -2.18
C PRO A 43 -3.03 10.21 -2.85
N LYS A 44 -4.10 10.25 -2.06
CA LYS A 44 -5.44 10.53 -2.56
C LYS A 44 -5.58 11.95 -3.09
N SER A 45 -4.73 12.89 -2.65
CA SER A 45 -4.67 14.27 -3.18
C SER A 45 -4.44 14.30 -4.71
N LEU A 46 -3.82 13.26 -5.28
CA LEU A 46 -3.65 13.15 -6.73
C LEU A 46 -4.98 13.01 -7.50
N GLU A 47 -6.08 12.65 -6.82
CA GLU A 47 -7.43 12.73 -7.42
C GLU A 47 -7.81 14.18 -7.78
N GLU A 48 -7.29 15.17 -7.05
CA GLU A 48 -7.60 16.59 -7.21
C GLU A 48 -6.78 17.27 -8.32
N SER A 49 -5.74 16.61 -8.83
CA SER A 49 -4.91 17.16 -9.90
C SER A 49 -5.72 17.38 -11.18
N GLN A 50 -5.72 18.62 -11.69
CA GLN A 50 -6.47 18.97 -12.89
C GLN A 50 -5.68 18.75 -14.19
N HIS A 51 -4.35 18.70 -14.10
CA HIS A 51 -3.47 18.78 -15.27
C HIS A 51 -2.88 17.45 -15.70
N ILE A 52 -2.62 16.53 -14.76
CA ILE A 52 -2.04 15.22 -15.06
C ILE A 52 -2.95 14.46 -16.04
N GLN A 53 -2.40 14.03 -17.18
CA GLN A 53 -3.06 13.09 -18.11
C GLN A 53 -2.36 11.74 -18.13
N VAL A 54 -1.06 11.72 -17.87
CA VAL A 54 -0.25 10.50 -17.86
C VAL A 54 0.43 10.37 -16.51
N LEU A 55 0.17 9.24 -15.84
CA LEU A 55 0.81 8.88 -14.58
C LEU A 55 1.28 7.43 -14.69
N ASP A 56 2.57 7.20 -14.54
CA ASP A 56 3.16 5.86 -14.47
C ASP A 56 3.84 5.65 -13.12
N LEU A 57 3.28 4.76 -12.31
CA LEU A 57 3.78 4.34 -10.99
C LEU A 57 4.24 2.88 -11.01
N SER A 58 4.34 2.26 -12.18
CA SER A 58 4.63 0.84 -12.32
C SER A 58 5.99 0.44 -11.77
N PHE A 59 6.14 -0.81 -11.34
CA PHE A 59 7.37 -1.38 -10.83
C PHE A 59 7.96 -0.58 -9.67
N ASN A 60 7.14 -0.36 -8.64
CA ASN A 60 7.51 0.18 -7.33
C ASN A 60 7.10 -0.82 -6.21
N LEU A 61 7.15 -0.37 -4.96
CA LEU A 61 6.73 -1.11 -3.76
C LEU A 61 5.48 -0.46 -3.14
N LEU A 62 4.61 0.14 -3.95
CA LEU A 62 3.39 0.81 -3.49
C LEU A 62 2.38 -0.21 -2.96
N GLU A 63 1.61 0.21 -1.97
CA GLU A 63 0.64 -0.62 -1.27
C GLU A 63 -0.69 0.10 -1.02
N GLY A 64 -1.72 -0.66 -0.63
CA GLY A 64 -3.02 -0.10 -0.30
C GLY A 64 -3.96 0.05 -1.50
N GLU A 65 -5.02 0.83 -1.30
CA GLU A 65 -6.05 1.03 -2.32
C GLU A 65 -5.60 2.04 -3.37
N ILE A 66 -5.72 1.69 -4.65
CA ILE A 66 -5.55 2.64 -5.75
C ILE A 66 -6.75 3.61 -5.72
N PRO A 67 -6.51 4.94 -5.63
CA PRO A 67 -7.57 5.93 -5.73
C PRO A 67 -8.39 5.73 -7.02
N SER A 68 -9.69 6.01 -6.97
CA SER A 68 -10.61 5.70 -8.08
C SER A 68 -11.35 6.92 -8.62
N GLY A 69 -11.26 8.05 -7.93
CA GLY A 69 -11.82 9.34 -8.32
C GLY A 69 -10.90 10.15 -9.22
N GLY A 70 -11.42 11.31 -9.67
CA GLY A 70 -10.62 12.30 -10.39
C GLY A 70 -9.90 11.74 -11.61
N LYS A 71 -8.59 12.00 -11.72
CA LYS A 71 -7.75 11.52 -12.83
C LYS A 71 -7.63 10.01 -12.89
N PHE A 72 -7.68 9.32 -11.76
CA PHE A 72 -7.61 7.86 -11.71
C PHE A 72 -8.79 7.20 -12.42
N ALA A 73 -9.90 7.92 -12.65
CA ALA A 73 -10.99 7.46 -13.50
C ALA A 73 -10.51 7.09 -14.93
N ASN A 74 -9.52 7.82 -15.46
CA ASN A 74 -9.05 7.71 -16.83
C ASN A 74 -7.69 6.97 -16.98
N LEU A 75 -7.04 6.59 -15.88
CA LEU A 75 -5.77 5.87 -15.92
C LEU A 75 -5.96 4.39 -16.28
N SER A 76 -4.96 3.82 -16.96
CA SER A 76 -4.93 2.40 -17.33
C SER A 76 -4.35 1.54 -16.20
N ALA A 77 -4.57 0.22 -16.28
CA ALA A 77 -3.94 -0.74 -15.38
C ALA A 77 -2.41 -0.75 -15.48
N GLU A 78 -1.85 -0.35 -16.63
CA GLU A 78 -0.40 -0.36 -16.88
C GLU A 78 0.34 0.57 -15.93
N SER A 79 -0.27 1.71 -15.58
CA SER A 79 0.23 2.68 -14.60
C SER A 79 0.55 2.10 -13.23
N PHE A 80 0.03 0.93 -12.89
CA PHE A 80 0.15 0.33 -11.55
C PHE A 80 0.84 -1.05 -11.57
N LEU A 81 1.24 -1.54 -12.74
CA LEU A 81 1.83 -2.86 -12.92
C LEU A 81 3.03 -3.07 -11.99
N GLY A 82 3.24 -4.27 -11.45
CA GLY A 82 4.43 -4.58 -10.65
C GLY A 82 4.41 -4.08 -9.20
N ASN A 83 3.36 -3.39 -8.76
CA ASN A 83 3.12 -3.07 -7.34
C ASN A 83 2.22 -4.13 -6.71
N TYR A 84 2.80 -5.23 -6.24
CA TYR A 84 2.05 -6.43 -5.82
C TYR A 84 1.17 -6.26 -4.59
N ALA A 85 1.38 -5.21 -3.79
CA ALA A 85 0.61 -4.93 -2.59
C ALA A 85 -0.56 -3.95 -2.82
N LEU A 86 -0.77 -3.50 -4.07
CA LEU A 86 -1.93 -2.69 -4.42
C LEU A 86 -3.21 -3.52 -4.50
N CYS A 87 -4.32 -2.88 -4.16
CA CYS A 87 -5.66 -3.39 -4.36
C CYS A 87 -6.56 -2.26 -4.92
N GLY A 88 -7.74 -2.58 -5.45
CA GLY A 88 -8.65 -1.55 -5.94
C GLY A 88 -9.73 -2.08 -6.87
N VAL A 89 -10.30 -1.18 -7.67
CA VAL A 89 -11.39 -1.51 -8.59
C VAL A 89 -10.92 -2.43 -9.73
N PRO A 90 -11.79 -3.31 -10.27
CA PRO A 90 -11.41 -4.34 -11.25
C PRO A 90 -10.67 -3.84 -12.50
N LYS A 91 -10.91 -2.60 -12.93
CA LYS A 91 -10.29 -2.03 -14.13
C LYS A 91 -8.76 -1.91 -14.06
N PHE A 92 -8.19 -1.90 -12.85
CA PHE A 92 -6.74 -1.80 -12.65
C PHE A 92 -6.04 -3.16 -12.65
N HIS A 93 -6.79 -4.27 -12.82
CA HIS A 93 -6.25 -5.64 -12.80
C HIS A 93 -5.46 -5.98 -11.52
N VAL A 94 -5.81 -5.35 -10.41
CA VAL A 94 -5.32 -5.66 -9.06
C VAL A 94 -6.39 -6.40 -8.26
N PRO A 95 -6.04 -7.11 -7.17
CA PRO A 95 -7.02 -7.69 -6.26
C PRO A 95 -7.99 -6.65 -5.70
N LEU A 96 -9.22 -7.05 -5.37
CA LEU A 96 -10.15 -6.19 -4.64
C LEU A 96 -9.62 -5.93 -3.23
N CYS A 97 -9.79 -4.70 -2.72
CA CYS A 97 -9.44 -4.39 -1.34
C CYS A 97 -10.37 -5.14 -0.38
N LEU A 98 -9.79 -5.92 0.53
CA LEU A 98 -10.55 -6.60 1.57
C LEU A 98 -10.98 -5.57 2.61
N ASP A 99 -12.29 -5.48 2.84
CA ASP A 99 -12.84 -4.58 3.83
C ASP A 99 -12.38 -4.98 5.24
N LYS A 100 -12.05 -3.98 6.09
CA LYS A 100 -11.48 -4.20 7.42
C LYS A 100 -12.44 -4.93 8.38
N THR A 101 -13.70 -5.06 8.00
CA THR A 101 -14.77 -5.78 8.71
C THR A 101 -14.51 -7.29 8.87
N GLU A 102 -13.71 -7.93 8.00
CA GLU A 102 -13.42 -9.38 8.13
C GLU A 102 -12.32 -9.72 9.14
N ARG A 103 -11.39 -8.80 9.46
CA ARG A 103 -10.28 -9.11 10.38
C ARG A 103 -10.71 -9.25 11.85
N GLN A 104 -11.84 -8.65 12.24
CA GLN A 104 -12.37 -8.79 13.61
C GLN A 104 -13.13 -10.11 13.87
N SER A 105 -13.55 -10.84 12.82
CA SER A 105 -14.33 -12.08 12.99
C SER A 105 -13.47 -13.31 13.31
N LYS A 106 -12.16 -13.30 13.01
CA LYS A 106 -11.28 -14.48 13.18
C LYS A 106 -10.40 -14.49 14.44
N SER A 107 -10.57 -13.55 15.38
CA SER A 107 -9.83 -13.55 16.66
C SER A 107 -10.76 -13.72 17.87
N ASN A 108 -11.57 -14.76 17.88
CA ASN A 108 -12.24 -15.27 19.08
C ASN A 108 -12.22 -16.80 19.07
N ALA A 109 -11.04 -17.41 19.04
CA ALA A 109 -10.89 -18.83 19.31
C ALA A 109 -9.59 -19.09 20.09
N ALA A 110 -9.76 -19.66 21.29
CA ALA A 110 -8.74 -20.22 22.18
C ALA A 110 -7.94 -19.25 23.09
N LYS A 111 -8.63 -18.58 24.04
CA LYS A 111 -8.06 -18.44 25.39
C LYS A 111 -8.24 -19.76 26.12
N VAL A 112 -7.34 -20.72 25.94
CA VAL A 112 -7.28 -21.91 26.81
C VAL A 112 -6.58 -21.48 28.09
N ILE A 113 -7.35 -21.06 29.09
CA ILE A 113 -6.85 -20.91 30.45
C ILE A 113 -6.85 -22.33 31.05
N ALA A 114 -5.70 -23.01 31.01
CA ALA A 114 -5.51 -24.24 31.75
C ALA A 114 -5.32 -23.89 33.23
N ALA A 115 -6.39 -24.00 34.01
CA ALA A 115 -6.32 -23.97 35.47
C ALA A 115 -5.85 -25.33 35.97
N CYS A 116 -4.56 -25.49 36.24
CA CYS A 116 -4.06 -26.61 37.02
C CYS A 116 -4.19 -26.28 38.51
N ALA A 117 -5.24 -26.81 39.13
CA ALA A 117 -5.33 -26.91 40.58
C ALA A 117 -4.21 -27.84 41.06
N ILE A 118 -3.24 -27.31 41.80
CA ILE A 118 -2.36 -28.12 42.64
C ILE A 118 -2.66 -27.71 44.07
N GLY A 119 -3.57 -28.46 44.68
CA GLY A 119 -3.62 -28.55 46.13
C GLY A 119 -2.33 -29.20 46.62
N GLY A 120 -1.86 -28.73 47.77
CA GLY A 120 -1.15 -29.57 48.73
C GLY A 120 0.29 -29.93 48.39
N SER A 121 1.20 -29.24 49.09
CA SER A 121 2.52 -29.71 49.55
C SER A 121 3.60 -30.06 48.52
N ALA A 122 4.69 -29.28 48.61
CA ALA A 122 6.09 -29.57 48.33
C ALA A 122 6.43 -30.93 47.70
N LEU A 123 7.10 -30.90 46.53
CA LEU A 123 8.31 -31.68 46.27
C LEU A 123 9.03 -31.14 45.01
N LEU A 124 10.28 -30.76 45.23
CA LEU A 124 11.34 -30.45 44.28
C LEU A 124 11.50 -31.52 43.20
N PHE A 125 11.51 -31.15 41.90
CA PHE A 125 12.31 -31.77 40.82
C PHE A 125 12.42 -30.72 39.68
N ILE A 126 13.51 -29.94 39.60
CA ILE A 126 14.67 -30.10 38.71
C ILE A 126 14.29 -30.50 37.27
N VAL A 127 14.81 -29.72 36.31
CA VAL A 127 15.31 -30.00 34.93
C VAL A 127 14.76 -28.89 34.02
N CYS A 128 15.50 -28.16 33.17
CA CYS A 128 16.90 -27.87 32.86
C CYS A 128 16.82 -26.83 31.70
N PRO A 129 17.75 -25.87 31.54
CA PRO A 129 17.63 -24.82 30.53
C PRO A 129 18.20 -25.28 29.16
N LEU A 130 17.69 -24.77 28.04
CA LEU A 130 18.47 -24.70 26.79
C LEU A 130 17.91 -23.64 25.82
N ILE A 131 18.78 -22.66 25.55
CA ILE A 131 18.80 -21.59 24.51
C ILE A 131 17.74 -20.50 24.62
#